data_AF-A0A0H5S086-F1
#
_entry.id   AF-A0A0H5S086-F1
#
_cell.length_a   1.000
_cell.length_b   1.000
_cell.length_c   1.000
_cell.angle_alpha   90.00
_cell.angle_beta   90.00
_cell.angle_gamma   90.00
#
_symmetry.space_group_name_H-M   'P 1'
#
loop_
_entity.id
_entity.type
_entity.pdbx_description
1 polymer ?
#
loop_
_entity_poly.entity_id
_entity_poly.type
_entity_poly.pdbx_seq_one_letter_code
_entity_poly.pdbx_strand_id
1 'polypeptide(L)'
;GQVATLDFGNPGQLDAGGVITRGAGDGIRVDVRAVDAEADYRGRLTQENHSVNYPVAFAARGQFRFRAQPVFPANVKVGEYTGALTFVVTYQ
;
A
#
# COMPACT_ATOMS: atom_id res chain seq x y z
N GLY A 1 4.92 -5.75 22.94
CA GLY A 1 5.22 -7.11 22.46
C GLY A 1 6.04 -7.00 21.19
N GLN A 2 6.67 -8.09 20.74
CA GLN A 2 7.42 -8.10 19.47
C GLN A 2 6.49 -7.82 18.28
N VAL A 3 6.99 -7.04 17.32
CA VAL A 3 6.24 -6.65 16.12
C VAL A 3 7.03 -6.97 14.85
N ALA A 4 6.30 -7.27 13.78
CA ALA A 4 6.82 -7.27 12.43
C ALA A 4 6.29 -6.02 11.72
N THR A 5 7.18 -5.28 11.08
CA THR A 5 6.87 -4.07 10.33
C THR A 5 6.94 -4.38 8.84
N LEU A 6 5.84 -4.11 8.13
CA LEU A 6 5.79 -4.07 6.67
C LEU A 6 5.90 -2.60 6.26
N ASP A 7 7.03 -2.22 5.68
CA ASP A 7 7.26 -0.87 5.19
C ASP A 7 7.11 -0.83 3.67
N PHE A 8 6.21 0.02 3.17
CA PHE A 8 5.79 0.07 1.78
C PHE A 8 6.38 1.26 1.03
N GLY A 9 6.70 1.02 -0.24
CA GLY A 9 7.08 2.08 -1.18
C GLY A 9 8.56 2.43 -1.17
N ASN A 10 9.11 2.57 -2.37
CA ASN A 10 10.34 3.30 -2.61
C ASN A 10 10.02 4.74 -3.06
N PRO A 11 11.00 5.66 -3.09
CA PRO A 11 10.80 7.01 -3.63
C PRO A 11 10.12 6.98 -5.00
N GLY A 12 9.01 7.73 -5.13
CA GLY A 12 8.23 7.82 -6.37
C GLY A 12 7.20 6.71 -6.60
N GLN A 13 6.99 5.80 -5.64
CA GLN A 13 5.92 4.79 -5.71
C GLN A 13 4.64 5.21 -5.00
N LEU A 14 4.73 6.06 -3.98
CA LEU A 14 3.59 6.60 -3.22
C LEU A 14 3.60 8.13 -3.27
N ASP A 15 2.41 8.73 -3.29
CA ASP A 15 2.16 10.14 -2.96
C ASP A 15 1.05 10.25 -1.90
N ALA A 16 0.54 11.46 -1.65
CA ALA A 16 -0.58 11.69 -0.74
C ALA A 16 -1.88 11.00 -1.19
N GLY A 17 -2.01 10.66 -2.48
CA GLY A 17 -3.17 9.99 -3.07
C GLY A 17 -3.08 8.47 -3.08
N GLY A 18 -1.91 7.87 -2.82
CA GLY A 18 -1.69 6.42 -2.79
C GLY A 18 -0.61 5.97 -3.75
N VAL A 19 -0.73 4.76 -4.31
CA VAL A 19 0.27 4.26 -5.27
C VAL A 19 0.18 5.06 -6.55
N ILE A 20 1.30 5.64 -6.95
CA ILE A 20 1.45 6.39 -8.19
C ILE A 20 1.35 5.42 -9.37
N THR A 21 0.58 5.80 -10.38
CA THR A 21 0.49 5.07 -11.64
C THR A 21 0.86 5.98 -12.81
N ARG A 22 1.33 5.39 -13.91
CA ARG A 22 1.62 6.06 -15.19
C ARG A 22 0.77 5.45 -16.28
N GLY A 23 0.43 6.24 -17.30
CA GLY A 23 -0.55 5.88 -18.32
C GLY A 23 -1.94 6.43 -17.98
N ALA A 24 -2.91 6.28 -18.88
CA ALA A 24 -4.29 6.78 -18.72
C ALA A 24 -4.41 8.24 -18.20
N GLY A 25 -3.44 9.11 -18.54
CA GLY A 25 -3.39 10.51 -18.08
C GLY A 25 -2.77 10.73 -16.70
N ASP A 26 -2.04 9.75 -16.15
CA ASP A 26 -1.22 9.80 -14.93
C ASP A 26 -1.97 10.21 -13.64
N GLY A 27 -3.30 10.24 -13.70
CA GLY A 27 -4.17 10.69 -12.63
C GLY A 27 -4.72 9.57 -11.74
N ILE A 28 -4.61 8.31 -12.16
CA ILE A 28 -5.11 7.18 -11.36
C ILE A 28 -4.15 6.93 -10.19
N ARG A 29 -4.72 6.64 -9.03
CA ARG A 29 -3.99 6.13 -7.87
C ARG A 29 -4.56 4.77 -7.47
N VAL A 30 -3.73 3.92 -6.88
CA VAL A 30 -4.22 2.68 -6.26
C VAL A 30 -4.23 2.85 -4.75
N ASP A 31 -5.41 2.71 -4.17
CA ASP A 31 -5.65 2.67 -2.73
C ASP A 31 -5.34 1.26 -2.21
N VAL A 32 -4.20 1.11 -1.53
CA VAL A 32 -3.80 -0.14 -0.88
C VAL A 32 -4.07 -0.04 0.61
N ARG A 33 -4.74 -1.04 1.18
CA ARG A 33 -5.06 -1.11 2.62
C ARG A 33 -4.89 -2.52 3.18
N ALA A 34 -4.38 -2.62 4.40
CA ALA A 34 -4.44 -3.86 5.16
C ALA A 34 -5.90 -4.19 5.49
N VAL A 35 -6.28 -5.47 5.39
CA VAL A 35 -7.63 -5.95 5.74
C VAL A 35 -7.63 -6.90 6.94
N ASP A 36 -6.47 -7.30 7.42
CA ASP A 36 -6.31 -8.10 8.63
C ASP A 36 -6.72 -7.28 9.87
N ALA A 37 -7.31 -7.92 10.87
CA ALA A 37 -7.71 -7.25 12.10
C ALA A 37 -6.51 -6.89 12.98
N GLU A 38 -5.41 -7.62 12.81
CA GLU A 38 -4.16 -7.52 13.55
C GLU A 38 -3.24 -6.40 13.07
N ALA A 39 -3.54 -5.80 11.92
CA ALA A 39 -2.82 -4.63 11.41
C ALA A 39 -3.14 -3.40 12.27
N ASP A 40 -2.10 -2.71 12.75
CA ASP A 40 -2.25 -1.46 13.51
C ASP A 40 -2.78 -0.30 12.65
N TYR A 41 -2.44 -0.29 11.36
CA TYR A 41 -2.91 0.67 10.38
C TYR A 41 -3.64 -0.02 9.24
N ARG A 42 -4.91 0.37 9.04
CA ARG A 42 -5.81 -0.15 7.99
C ARG A 42 -6.33 0.95 7.06
N GLY A 43 -5.73 2.15 7.15
CA GLY A 43 -6.00 3.27 6.26
C GLY A 43 -5.35 3.09 4.89
N ARG A 44 -5.53 4.09 4.02
CA ARG A 44 -4.85 4.15 2.71
C ARG A 44 -3.34 4.28 2.93
N LEU A 45 -2.56 3.43 2.28
CA LEU A 45 -1.11 3.62 2.22
C LEU A 45 -0.79 4.83 1.34
N THR A 46 0.02 5.74 1.87
CA THR A 46 0.43 7.00 1.23
C THR A 46 1.90 7.27 1.54
N GLN A 47 2.52 8.27 0.92
CA GLN A 47 3.89 8.67 1.24
C GLN A 47 4.09 9.07 2.71
N GLU A 48 3.04 9.47 3.43
CA GLU A 48 3.13 9.81 4.87
C GLU A 48 2.80 8.62 5.77
N ASN A 49 1.99 7.69 5.30
CA ASN A 49 1.49 6.54 6.06
C ASN A 49 1.73 5.27 5.26
N HIS A 50 2.94 4.73 5.34
CA HIS A 50 3.38 3.58 4.54
C HIS A 50 3.90 2.40 5.34
N SER A 51 3.82 2.44 6.68
CA SER A 51 4.23 1.32 7.52
C SER A 51 3.00 0.68 8.16
N VAL A 52 2.98 -0.65 8.22
CA VAL A 52 1.95 -1.44 8.91
C VAL A 52 2.63 -2.43 9.83
N ASN A 53 2.31 -2.38 11.12
CA ASN A 53 2.83 -3.31 12.10
C ASN A 53 1.82 -4.42 12.42
N TYR A 54 2.38 -5.61 12.65
CA TYR A 54 1.65 -6.80 13.05
C TYR A 54 2.32 -7.43 14.28
N PRO A 55 1.57 -8.08 15.18
CA PRO A 55 2.17 -8.94 16.19
C PRO A 55 3.01 -10.05 15.53
N VAL A 56 4.22 -10.32 16.05
CA VAL A 56 5.11 -11.35 15.45
C VAL A 56 4.44 -12.72 15.37
N ALA A 57 3.62 -13.09 16.35
CA ALA A 57 2.88 -14.36 16.34
C ALA A 57 1.92 -14.48 15.15
N PHE A 58 1.34 -13.37 14.66
CA PHE A 58 0.55 -13.34 13.44
C PHE A 58 1.46 -13.38 12.21
N ALA A 59 2.48 -12.52 12.18
CA ALA A 59 3.42 -12.40 11.06
C ALA A 59 4.16 -13.72 10.74
N ALA A 60 4.47 -14.52 11.76
CA ALA A 60 5.10 -15.83 11.62
C ALA A 60 4.28 -16.83 10.77
N ARG A 61 3.00 -16.56 10.50
CA ARG A 61 2.16 -17.35 9.59
C ARG A 61 2.48 -17.06 8.11
N GLY A 62 3.18 -15.96 7.82
CA GLY A 62 3.59 -15.57 6.47
C GLY A 62 2.45 -15.10 5.56
N GLN A 63 1.26 -14.84 6.10
CA GLN A 63 0.09 -14.41 5.32
C GLN A 63 -0.37 -13.02 5.77
N PHE A 64 -0.21 -12.04 4.90
CA PHE A 64 -0.72 -10.68 5.07
C PHE A 64 -1.70 -10.36 3.95
N ARG A 65 -2.86 -9.80 4.29
CA ARG A 65 -3.91 -9.52 3.31
C ARG A 65 -4.05 -8.03 3.10
N PHE A 66 -3.95 -7.64 1.85
CA PHE A 66 -4.15 -6.27 1.39
C PHE A 66 -5.17 -6.24 0.26
N ARG A 67 -5.94 -5.15 0.21
CA ARG A 67 -6.80 -4.84 -0.93
C ARG A 67 -6.18 -3.70 -1.71
N ALA A 68 -6.06 -3.87 -3.02
CA ALA A 68 -5.70 -2.80 -3.96
C ALA A 68 -6.95 -2.37 -4.74
N GLN A 69 -7.27 -1.08 -4.73
CA GLN A 69 -8.43 -0.51 -5.42
C GLN A 69 -8.01 0.73 -6.25
N PRO A 70 -8.18 0.72 -7.58
CA PRO A 70 -7.98 1.91 -8.38
C PRO A 70 -8.97 3.03 -8.02
N VAL A 71 -8.48 4.27 -7.98
CA VAL A 71 -9.25 5.48 -7.70
C VAL A 71 -9.16 6.38 -8.93
N PHE A 72 -10.30 6.56 -9.59
CA PHE A 72 -10.41 7.32 -10.82
C PHE A 72 -10.83 8.77 -10.51
N PRO A 73 -10.00 9.79 -10.79
CA PRO A 73 -10.47 11.17 -10.80
C PRO A 73 -11.47 11.41 -11.96
N ALA A 74 -12.18 12.54 -11.92
CA ALA A 74 -13.23 12.86 -12.89
C ALA A 74 -12.75 12.95 -14.36
N ASN A 75 -11.45 13.14 -14.59
CA ASN A 75 -10.84 13.43 -15.89
C ASN A 75 -9.83 12.35 -16.35
N VAL A 76 -10.03 11.08 -15.98
CA VAL A 76 -9.20 9.98 -16.47
C VAL A 76 -9.31 9.81 -17.99
N LYS A 77 -8.18 9.55 -18.64
CA LYS A 77 -8.13 9.22 -20.08
C LYS A 77 -8.29 7.71 -20.28
N VAL A 78 -8.91 7.31 -21.37
CA VAL A 78 -8.95 5.89 -21.76
C VAL A 78 -7.53 5.40 -22.07
N GLY A 79 -7.17 4.24 -21.54
CA GLY A 79 -5.87 3.60 -21.78
C GLY A 79 -5.42 2.72 -20.63
N GLU A 80 -4.25 2.07 -20.81
CA GLU A 80 -3.56 1.33 -19.76
C GLU A 80 -2.99 2.29 -18.70
N TYR A 81 -2.97 1.84 -17.45
CA TYR A 81 -2.19 2.44 -16.37
C TYR A 81 -1.42 1.37 -15.61
N THR A 82 -0.22 1.69 -15.18
CA THR A 82 0.67 0.78 -14.46
C THR A 82 1.37 1.49 -13.32
N GLY A 83 1.61 0.76 -12.23
CA GLY A 83 2.29 1.25 -11.05
C GLY A 83 2.97 0.09 -10.32
N ALA A 84 3.94 0.42 -9.48
CA ALA A 84 4.65 -0.56 -8.67
C ALA A 84 4.62 -0.11 -7.20
N LEU A 85 4.45 -1.09 -6.31
CA LEU A 85 4.58 -0.89 -4.88
C LEU A 85 5.45 -2.02 -4.33
N THR A 86 6.60 -1.67 -3.79
CA THR A 86 7.49 -2.60 -3.10
C THR A 86 7.21 -2.58 -1.60
N PHE A 87 7.66 -3.60 -0.88
CA PHE A 87 7.65 -3.57 0.57
C PHE A 87 8.83 -4.34 1.15
N VAL A 88 9.19 -4.02 2.39
CA VAL A 88 10.20 -4.72 3.20
C VAL A 88 9.54 -5.19 4.49
N VAL A 89 9.84 -6.43 4.89
CA VAL A 89 9.37 -6.99 6.17
C VAL A 89 10.54 -7.03 7.15
N THR A 90 10.38 -6.42 8.32
CA THR A 90 11.38 -6.44 9.40
C THR A 90 10.76 -7.01 10.67
N TYR A 91 11.45 -7.95 11.33
CA TYR A 91 11.04 -8.52 12.62
C TYR A 91 11.90 -7.92 13.74
N GLN A 92 11.27 -7.52 14.86
CA GLN A 92 11.93 -6.99 16.05
C GLN A 92 11.70 -7.88 17.27
#